data_AF-A0A811UPH0-F1
#
_entry.id   AF-A0A811UPH0-F1
#
_cell.length_a   1.000
_cell.length_b   1.000
_cell.length_c   1.000
_cell.angle_alpha   90.00
_cell.angle_beta   90.00
_cell.angle_gamma   90.00
#
_symmetry.space_group_name_H-M   'P 1'
#
loop_
_entity.id
_entity.type
_entity.pdbx_description
1 polymer ?
#
loop_
_entity_poly.entity_id
_entity_poly.type
_entity_poly.pdbx_seq_one_letter_code
_entity_poly.pdbx_strand_id
1 'polypeptide(L)'
;MYYIIARYLSGLFLAFGCLNCSLEVFNKLLKGVMRWPTELFDTTPLGRILSRFSKDIDTCDTILPAVVQQFLSTFFALALHADLLFLR
;
A
#
# COMPACT_ATOMS: atom_id res chain seq x y z
N MET A 1 -9.19 -2.99 -26.50
CA MET A 1 -7.93 -3.68 -26.15
C MET A 1 -7.02 -2.82 -25.26
N TYR A 2 -6.78 -1.53 -25.58
CA TYR A 2 -5.91 -0.64 -24.79
C TYR A 2 -6.32 -0.52 -23.30
N TYR A 3 -7.63 -0.42 -23.03
CA TYR A 3 -8.17 -0.35 -21.67
C TYR A 3 -7.79 -1.56 -20.81
N ILE A 4 -7.85 -2.75 -21.40
CA ILE A 4 -7.52 -4.01 -20.71
C ILE A 4 -6.04 -4.01 -20.35
N ILE A 5 -5.18 -3.63 -21.31
CA ILE A 5 -3.73 -3.53 -21.09
C ILE A 5 -3.38 -2.49 -20.01
N ALA A 6 -4.02 -1.32 -20.03
CA ALA A 6 -3.82 -0.26 -19.04
C ALA A 6 -4.20 -0.71 -17.61
N ARG A 7 -5.29 -1.48 -17.45
CA ARG A 7 -5.69 -2.03 -16.15
C ARG A 7 -4.68 -3.03 -15.60
N TYR A 8 -4.18 -3.94 -16.43
CA TYR A 8 -3.17 -4.92 -16.00
C TYR A 8 -1.84 -4.24 -15.66
N LEU A 9 -1.38 -3.27 -16.46
CA LEU A 9 -0.17 -2.50 -16.18
C LEU A 9 -0.28 -1.69 -14.88
N SER A 10 -1.42 -1.02 -14.66
CA SER A 10 -1.67 -0.28 -13.43
C SER A 10 -1.66 -1.18 -12.19
N GLY A 11 -2.22 -2.40 -12.30
CA GLY A 11 -2.18 -3.39 -11.23
C GLY A 11 -0.77 -3.84 -10.87
N LEU A 12 0.09 -4.10 -11.88
CA LEU A 12 1.48 -4.45 -11.67
C LEU A 12 2.26 -3.30 -11.01
N PHE A 13 2.09 -2.07 -11.49
CA PHE A 13 2.75 -0.90 -10.94
C PHE A 13 2.37 -0.67 -9.47
N LEU A 14 1.09 -0.87 -9.14
CA LEU A 14 0.60 -0.82 -7.76
C LEU A 14 1.23 -1.88 -6.87
N ALA A 15 1.34 -3.12 -7.34
CA ALA A 15 1.94 -4.21 -6.58
C ALA A 15 3.41 -3.90 -6.24
N PHE A 16 4.19 -3.45 -7.23
CA PHE A 16 5.58 -3.02 -6.99
C PHE A 16 5.66 -1.81 -6.06
N GLY A 17 4.79 -0.82 -6.24
CA GLY A 17 4.74 0.37 -5.38
C GLY A 17 4.42 0.05 -3.93
N CYS A 18 3.43 -0.81 -3.67
CA CYS A 18 3.07 -1.26 -2.33
C CYS A 18 4.21 -2.05 -1.66
N LEU A 19 4.85 -2.98 -2.39
CA LEU A 19 6.00 -3.72 -1.86
C LEU A 19 7.14 -2.78 -1.42
N ASN A 20 7.49 -1.80 -2.24
CA ASN A 20 8.53 -0.82 -1.90
C ASN A 20 8.12 0.06 -0.71
N CYS A 21 6.85 0.50 -0.67
CA CYS A 21 6.30 1.29 0.43
C CYS A 21 6.37 0.53 1.76
N SER A 22 5.90 -0.72 1.79
CA SER A 22 5.94 -1.60 2.95
C SER A 22 7.36 -1.75 3.51
N LEU A 23 8.33 -1.97 2.62
CA LEU A 23 9.72 -2.17 2.98
C LEU A 23 10.35 -0.89 3.55
N GLU A 24 10.00 0.28 3.02
CA GLU A 24 10.49 1.55 3.56
C GLU A 24 9.85 1.89 4.92
N VAL A 25 8.56 1.63 5.09
CA VAL A 25 7.87 1.79 6.39
C VAL A 25 8.50 0.87 7.44
N PHE A 26 8.71 -0.40 7.10
CA PHE A 26 9.38 -1.36 7.98
C PHE A 26 10.79 -0.89 8.39
N ASN A 27 11.60 -0.44 7.42
CA ASN A 27 12.94 0.05 7.70
C ASN A 27 12.95 1.30 8.59
N LYS A 28 12.03 2.24 8.37
CA LYS A 28 11.91 3.45 9.22
C LYS A 28 11.54 3.08 10.65
N LEU A 29 10.61 2.14 10.83
CA LEU A 29 10.19 1.65 12.15
C LEU A 29 11.32 0.91 12.86
N LEU A 30 11.99 -0.02 12.18
CA LEU A 30 13.13 -0.78 12.74
C LEU A 30 14.24 0.16 13.21
N LYS A 31 14.57 1.19 12.41
CA LYS A 31 15.58 2.19 12.77
C LYS A 31 15.17 3.05 13.95
N GLY A 32 13.87 3.29 14.14
CA GLY A 32 13.32 3.96 15.32
C GLY A 32 13.44 3.11 16.58
N VAL A 33 13.07 1.83 16.50
CA VAL A 33 13.15 0.88 17.61
C VAL A 33 14.60 0.66 18.07
N MET A 34 15.55 0.53 17.13
CA MET A 34 16.97 0.36 17.48
C MET A 34 17.59 1.57 18.21
N ARG A 35 16.94 2.74 18.19
CA ARG A 35 17.40 3.95 18.90
C ARG A 35 16.77 4.10 20.29
N TRP A 36 15.87 3.22 20.70
CA TRP A 36 15.24 3.32 22.01
C TRP A 36 16.18 2.90 23.14
N PRO A 37 16.10 3.56 24.31
CA PRO A 37 16.87 3.17 25.48
C PRO A 37 16.45 1.77 25.94
N THR A 38 17.43 0.95 26.36
CA THR A 38 17.23 -0.43 26.80
C THR A 38 16.21 -0.57 27.94
N GLU A 39 16.05 0.45 28.77
CA GLU A 39 15.06 0.50 29.86
C GLU A 39 13.60 0.44 29.37
N LEU A 40 13.31 0.89 28.14
CA LEU A 40 11.98 0.80 27.55
C LEU A 40 11.64 -0.60 27.01
N PHE A 41 12.66 -1.44 26.80
CA PHE A 41 12.49 -2.82 26.35
C PHE A 41 12.00 -3.75 27.48
N ASP A 42 12.19 -3.37 28.74
CA ASP A 42 11.69 -4.12 29.91
C ASP A 42 10.20 -3.85 30.20
N THR A 43 9.70 -2.66 29.88
CA THR A 43 8.29 -2.25 30.10
C THR A 43 7.36 -2.65 28.95
N THR A 44 7.88 -2.74 27.73
CA THR A 44 7.14 -3.26 26.57
C THR A 44 7.98 -4.30 25.84
N PRO A 45 7.58 -5.59 25.87
CA PRO A 45 8.37 -6.62 25.20
C PRO A 45 8.40 -6.33 23.69
N LEU A 46 9.59 -6.40 23.12
CA LEU A 46 9.87 -6.17 21.68
C LEU A 46 8.88 -6.94 20.78
N GLY A 47 8.46 -8.14 21.20
CA GLY A 47 7.44 -8.94 20.53
C GLY A 47 6.04 -8.31 20.45
N ARG A 48 5.60 -7.51 21.44
CA ARG A 48 4.30 -6.82 21.40
C ARG A 48 4.31 -5.64 20.44
N ILE A 49 5.46 -4.95 20.36
CA ILE A 49 5.70 -3.86 19.41
C ILE A 49 5.75 -4.41 17.98
N LEU A 50 6.53 -5.47 17.75
CA LEU A 50 6.57 -6.18 16.47
C LEU A 50 5.20 -6.74 16.07
N SER A 51 4.43 -7.30 17.00
CA SER A 51 3.09 -7.81 16.72
C SER A 51 2.11 -6.71 16.28
N ARG A 52 2.17 -5.53 16.90
CA ARG A 52 1.38 -4.37 16.45
C ARG A 52 1.85 -3.86 15.10
N PHE A 53 3.15 -3.67 14.91
CA PHE A 53 3.70 -3.22 13.63
C PHE A 53 3.43 -4.18 12.49
N SER A 54 3.57 -5.48 12.72
CA SER A 54 3.22 -6.50 11.73
C SER A 54 1.75 -6.39 11.33
N LYS A 55 0.85 -6.07 12.26
CA LYS A 55 -0.57 -5.91 11.99
C LYS A 55 -0.87 -4.61 11.23
N ASP A 56 -0.17 -3.52 11.56
CA ASP A 56 -0.30 -2.24 10.87
C ASP A 56 0.25 -2.32 9.43
N ILE A 57 1.39 -3.00 9.24
CA ILE A 57 1.98 -3.25 7.92
C ILE A 57 1.07 -4.14 7.08
N ASP A 58 0.57 -5.24 7.65
CA ASP A 58 -0.36 -6.14 6.95
C ASP A 58 -1.64 -5.41 6.51
N THR A 59 -2.14 -4.51 7.36
CA THR A 59 -3.28 -3.63 7.03
C THR A 59 -2.94 -2.67 5.89
N CYS A 60 -1.76 -2.05 5.91
CA CYS A 60 -1.29 -1.21 4.80
C CYS A 60 -1.15 -2.01 3.50
N ASP A 61 -0.60 -3.23 3.57
CA ASP A 61 -0.32 -4.06 2.39
C ASP A 61 -1.57 -4.69 1.78
N THR A 62 -2.66 -4.78 2.53
CA THR A 62 -3.94 -5.30 2.03
C THR A 62 -4.91 -4.18 1.65
N ILE A 63 -5.11 -3.19 2.53
CA ILE A 63 -6.12 -2.15 2.33
C ILE A 63 -5.65 -1.09 1.33
N LEU A 64 -4.40 -0.63 1.43
CA LEU A 64 -3.89 0.44 0.58
C LEU A 64 -3.94 0.06 -0.92
N PRO A 65 -3.41 -1.09 -1.37
CA PRO A 65 -3.50 -1.44 -2.78
C PRO A 65 -4.95 -1.70 -3.21
N ALA A 66 -5.81 -2.25 -2.35
CA ALA A 66 -7.21 -2.46 -2.67
C ALA A 66 -7.94 -1.13 -2.95
N VAL A 67 -7.76 -0.14 -2.07
CA VAL A 67 -8.38 1.19 -2.23
C VAL A 67 -7.86 1.90 -3.47
N VAL A 68 -6.54 1.88 -3.70
CA VAL A 68 -5.96 2.56 -4.87
C VAL A 68 -6.36 1.85 -6.17
N GLN A 69 -6.43 0.52 -6.18
CA GLN A 69 -6.87 -0.24 -7.35
C GLN A 69 -8.35 -0.02 -7.66
N GLN A 70 -9.20 0.09 -6.63
CA GLN A 70 -10.61 0.48 -6.77
C GLN A 70 -10.72 1.89 -7.38
N PHE A 71 -9.96 2.85 -6.84
CA PHE A 71 -9.96 4.23 -7.30
C PHE A 71 -9.54 4.36 -8.77
N LEU A 72 -8.43 3.71 -9.15
CA LEU A 72 -7.95 3.68 -10.53
C LEU A 72 -8.95 3.00 -11.46
N SER A 73 -9.57 1.89 -11.03
CA SER A 73 -10.56 1.19 -11.84
C SER A 73 -11.78 2.08 -12.13
N THR A 74 -12.29 2.79 -11.13
CA THR A 74 -13.41 3.74 -11.31
C THR A 74 -13.01 4.92 -12.17
N PHE A 75 -11.83 5.49 -11.96
CA PHE A 75 -11.32 6.60 -12.77
C PHE A 75 -11.23 6.24 -14.26
N PHE A 76 -10.62 5.10 -14.59
CA PHE A 76 -10.53 4.64 -15.98
C PHE A 76 -11.90 4.30 -16.59
N ALA A 77 -12.85 3.81 -15.79
CA ALA A 77 -14.21 3.53 -16.26
C ALA A 77 -14.99 4.81 -16.60
N LEU A 78 -14.85 5.85 -15.77
CA LEU A 78 -15.49 7.15 -16.01
C LEU A 78 -14.90 7.87 -17.22
N ALA A 79 -13.56 7.87 -17.37
CA ALA A 79 -12.89 8.46 -18.53
C ALA A 79 -13.40 7.85 -19.84
N LEU A 80 -13.49 6.52 -19.90
CA LEU A 80 -14.00 5.81 -21.08
C LEU A 80 -15.47 6.15 -21.39
N HIS A 81 -16.32 6.24 -20.37
CA HIS A 81 -17.73 6.61 -20.54
C HIS A 81 -17.88 8.05 -21.05
N ALA A 82 -17.07 8.99 -20.55
CA ALA A 82 -17.08 10.38 -20.98
C ALA A 82 -16.65 10.53 -22.45
N ASP A 83 -15.60 9.82 -22.87
CA ASP A 83 -15.14 9.80 -24.27
C ASP A 83 -16.23 9.27 -25.21
N LEU A 84 -16.95 8.21 -24.81
CA LEU A 84 -18.03 7.62 -25.63
C LEU A 84 -19.23 8.56 -25.79
N LEU A 85 -19.53 9.38 -24.78
CA LEU A 85 -20.62 10.36 -24.81
C LEU A 85 -20.31 11.54 -25.74
N PHE A 86 -19.04 11.96 -25.82
CA PHE A 86 -18.61 13.07 -26.68
C PHE A 86 -18.53 12.69 -28.17
N LEU A 87 -18.37 11.40 -28.47
CA LEU A 87 -18.32 10.85 -29.83
C LEU A 87 -19.70 10.46 -30.40
N ARG A 88 -20.78 10.72 -29.67
CA ARG A 88 -22.17 10.44 -30.07
C ARG A 88 -22.97 11.74 -30.14
#